data_AF-A0A1Y3N365-F1
#
_entry.id   AF-A0A1Y3N365-F1
#
_cell.length_a   1.000
_cell.length_b   1.000
_cell.length_c   1.000
_cell.angle_alpha   90.00
_cell.angle_beta   90.00
_cell.angle_gamma   90.00
#
_symmetry.space_group_name_H-M   'P 1'
#
loop_
_entity.id
_entity.type
_entity.pdbx_description
1 polymer ?
#
loop_
_entity_poly.entity_id
_entity_poly.type
_entity_poly.pdbx_seq_one_letter_code
_entity_poly.pdbx_strand_id
1 'polypeptide(L)'
;MNIYSVSFIFSIFIIGIFANRELKPYLYYNARECNIYKKCPLKEQYRNSTLPAEELEKDKYHQCCSFFSQCGESVDYCGIGCKLGDCLPGYENKTRQFLICNALNIQNRCSKDCPCVDGACCSKDGFCGTTKEFCAKSNKMVFNKNVTLLTVPLHITTTATTTTTTIARTTTSPTPSPTLKIVPGMCGPNIGKCEGDQCCSEYGWCGTTRGHCYISHGCQPKYGVCVDSFNTNSTTTTTTTTTTTEEATEKKSTLATSVTGKCGEDYGVCPKGQCCSKHGWCGKGHGYCAEGCQP
;
A
#
# COMPACT_ATOMS: atom_id res chain seq x y z
N MET A 1 66.31 -38.51 -24.88
CA MET A 1 66.77 -38.05 -23.55
C MET A 1 67.04 -36.55 -23.63
N ASN A 2 66.34 -35.63 -22.97
CA ASN A 2 65.11 -35.68 -22.19
C ASN A 2 64.48 -34.26 -22.32
N ILE A 3 63.26 -34.18 -22.84
CA ILE A 3 62.58 -32.98 -23.39
C ILE A 3 61.96 -32.07 -22.29
N TYR A 4 62.35 -32.23 -21.03
CA TYR A 4 61.59 -31.72 -19.88
C TYR A 4 62.10 -30.42 -19.22
N SER A 5 63.00 -29.65 -19.85
CA SER A 5 63.59 -28.46 -19.18
C SER A 5 63.39 -27.11 -19.87
N VAL A 6 62.49 -26.99 -20.86
CA VAL A 6 62.21 -25.69 -21.50
C VAL A 6 60.74 -25.25 -21.41
N SER A 7 59.83 -26.11 -20.93
CA SER A 7 58.40 -25.77 -20.84
C SER A 7 57.96 -25.12 -19.52
N PHE A 8 58.88 -24.80 -18.61
CA PHE A 8 58.50 -24.26 -17.28
C PHE A 8 58.72 -22.75 -17.10
N ILE A 9 59.38 -22.07 -18.05
CA ILE A 9 59.67 -20.63 -17.91
C ILE A 9 58.79 -19.76 -18.83
N PHE A 10 58.04 -20.35 -19.76
CA PHE A 10 57.08 -19.62 -20.61
C PHE A 10 55.62 -19.65 -20.11
N SER A 11 55.36 -20.24 -18.93
CA SER A 11 54.01 -20.30 -18.34
C SER A 11 53.77 -19.29 -17.21
N ILE A 12 54.78 -18.52 -16.80
CA ILE A 12 54.66 -17.59 -15.66
C ILE A 12 54.41 -16.14 -16.11
N PHE A 13 54.51 -15.84 -17.42
CA PHE A 13 54.22 -14.49 -17.97
C PHE A 13 52.85 -14.35 -18.66
N ILE A 14 51.99 -15.38 -18.60
CA ILE A 14 50.57 -15.27 -19.02
C ILE A 14 49.60 -15.35 -17.82
N ILE A 15 50.10 -15.42 -16.59
CA ILE A 15 49.27 -15.31 -15.37
C ILE A 15 49.23 -13.85 -14.84
N GLY A 16 50.05 -12.95 -15.40
CA GLY A 16 50.18 -11.57 -14.92
C GLY A 16 49.34 -10.49 -15.61
N ILE A 17 48.56 -10.81 -16.66
CA ILE A 17 47.84 -9.78 -17.46
C ILE A 17 46.30 -9.91 -17.43
N PHE A 18 45.74 -10.97 -16.83
CA PHE A 18 44.28 -11.10 -16.65
C PHE A 18 43.80 -11.27 -15.20
N ALA A 19 44.64 -10.95 -14.21
CA ALA A 19 44.21 -10.83 -12.81
C ALA A 19 43.85 -9.39 -12.41
N ASN A 20 43.73 -8.48 -13.38
CA ASN A 20 43.09 -7.18 -13.19
C ASN A 20 41.78 -7.10 -13.98
N ARG A 21 41.05 -8.23 -14.03
CA ARG A 21 39.61 -8.18 -14.22
C ARG A 21 39.10 -7.80 -12.85
N GLU A 22 38.79 -6.51 -12.67
CA GLU A 22 37.89 -5.99 -11.66
C GLU A 22 37.02 -7.13 -11.13
N LEU A 23 37.40 -7.68 -9.98
CA LEU A 23 36.47 -8.40 -9.14
C LEU A 23 35.49 -7.32 -8.70
N LYS A 24 34.57 -6.95 -9.60
CA LYS A 24 33.32 -6.31 -9.22
C LYS A 24 32.74 -7.31 -8.24
N PRO A 25 32.79 -7.03 -6.93
CA PRO A 25 32.23 -7.95 -6.00
C PRO A 25 30.76 -8.04 -6.41
N TYR A 26 30.23 -9.25 -6.36
CA TYR A 26 28.81 -9.53 -6.43
C TYR A 26 28.05 -8.85 -5.24
N LEU A 27 28.26 -7.55 -5.03
CA LEU A 27 27.52 -6.68 -4.11
C LEU A 27 26.23 -6.21 -4.80
N TYR A 28 25.44 -7.17 -5.29
CA TYR A 28 24.00 -7.01 -5.32
C TYR A 28 23.42 -7.67 -4.06
N TYR A 29 24.00 -7.35 -2.91
CA TYR A 29 23.53 -7.78 -1.60
C TYR A 29 22.47 -6.77 -1.15
N ASN A 30 21.25 -6.97 -1.64
CA ASN A 30 19.99 -6.30 -1.29
C ASN A 30 20.16 -5.04 -0.41
N ALA A 31 20.49 -3.91 -1.03
CA ALA A 31 20.56 -2.60 -0.38
C ALA A 31 19.21 -2.15 0.23
N ARG A 32 18.16 -2.96 0.06
CA ARG A 32 16.81 -2.76 0.59
C ARG A 32 16.49 -3.64 1.79
N GLU A 33 17.43 -4.43 2.31
CA GLU A 33 17.21 -5.24 3.52
C GLU A 33 17.85 -4.63 4.75
N CYS A 34 17.17 -4.76 5.89
CA CYS A 34 17.55 -4.21 7.18
C CYS A 34 17.27 -5.18 8.34
N ASN A 35 18.02 -5.02 9.42
CA ASN A 35 17.82 -5.76 10.68
C ASN A 35 18.39 -4.93 11.84
N ILE A 36 18.38 -5.49 13.06
CA ILE A 36 18.85 -4.77 14.26
C ILE A 36 20.32 -4.30 14.16
N TYR A 37 21.13 -4.95 13.33
CA TYR A 37 22.55 -4.62 13.11
C TYR A 37 22.79 -3.85 11.80
N LYS A 38 21.78 -3.73 10.92
CA LYS A 38 21.89 -3.10 9.60
C LYS A 38 20.72 -2.14 9.38
N LYS A 39 21.00 -0.85 9.51
CA LYS A 39 20.04 0.22 9.18
C LYS A 39 19.79 0.27 7.68
N CYS A 40 18.61 0.79 7.32
CA CYS A 40 18.33 1.10 5.94
C CYS A 40 19.22 2.22 5.40
N PRO A 41 19.29 2.43 4.08
CA PRO A 41 20.02 3.56 3.50
C PRO A 41 19.54 4.91 4.05
N LEU A 42 20.39 5.92 3.96
CA LEU A 42 19.98 7.30 4.17
C LEU A 42 18.85 7.67 3.19
N LYS A 43 17.91 8.49 3.65
CA LYS A 43 16.90 9.09 2.76
C LYS A 43 17.61 9.91 1.67
N GLU A 44 17.00 9.99 0.48
CA GLU A 44 17.61 10.64 -0.70
C GLU A 44 18.19 12.02 -0.37
N GLN A 45 17.42 12.83 0.34
CA GLN A 45 17.75 14.20 0.73
C GLN A 45 19.01 14.33 1.62
N TYR A 46 19.49 13.23 2.22
CA TYR A 46 20.65 13.22 3.11
C TYR A 46 21.87 12.50 2.53
N ARG A 47 21.79 11.88 1.34
CA ARG A 47 22.94 11.14 0.77
C ARG A 47 24.20 11.98 0.60
N ASN A 48 24.04 13.26 0.25
CA ASN A 48 25.14 14.20 0.02
C ASN A 48 25.20 15.26 1.13
N SER A 49 24.73 14.92 2.33
CA SER A 49 24.74 15.84 3.46
C SER A 49 26.16 16.12 3.94
N THR A 50 26.42 17.36 4.35
CA THR A 50 27.68 17.76 5.01
C THR A 50 27.64 17.54 6.53
N LEU A 51 26.58 16.92 7.05
CA LEU A 51 26.45 16.60 8.47
C LEU A 51 27.54 15.60 8.89
N PRO A 52 28.01 15.67 10.16
CA PRO A 52 28.94 14.68 10.70
C PRO A 52 28.37 13.26 10.58
N ALA A 53 29.24 12.28 10.37
CA ALA A 53 28.84 10.87 10.24
C ALA A 53 28.02 10.39 11.46
N GLU A 54 28.45 10.76 12.67
CA GLU A 54 27.75 10.43 13.92
C GLU A 54 26.32 10.99 13.97
N GLU A 55 26.08 12.17 13.40
CA GLU A 55 24.73 12.73 13.31
C GLU A 55 23.90 11.92 12.31
N LEU A 56 24.48 11.58 11.15
CA LEU A 56 23.81 10.79 10.11
C LEU A 56 23.46 9.36 10.54
N GLU A 57 24.14 8.81 11.54
CA GLU A 57 23.79 7.51 12.12
C GLU A 57 22.44 7.50 12.85
N LYS A 58 21.85 8.66 13.17
CA LYS A 58 20.55 8.72 13.86
C LYS A 58 19.41 8.27 12.95
N ASP A 59 18.49 7.51 13.54
CA ASP A 59 17.37 6.86 12.85
C ASP A 59 16.55 7.80 11.94
N LYS A 60 16.36 9.06 12.35
CA LYS A 60 15.62 10.09 11.58
C LYS A 60 16.18 10.36 10.16
N TYR A 61 17.45 10.04 9.91
CA TYR A 61 18.09 10.24 8.60
C TYR A 61 18.02 9.01 7.69
N HIS A 62 17.68 7.85 8.25
CA HIS A 62 17.58 6.60 7.52
C HIS A 62 16.13 6.34 7.10
N GLN A 63 15.97 5.59 6.00
CA GLN A 63 14.68 5.01 5.64
C GLN A 63 14.19 4.05 6.74
N CYS A 64 12.90 3.73 6.72
CA CYS A 64 12.28 2.89 7.73
C CYS A 64 12.54 1.41 7.45
N CYS A 65 12.82 0.65 8.50
CA CYS A 65 12.94 -0.80 8.46
C CYS A 65 11.61 -1.45 8.85
N SER A 66 10.88 -1.96 7.87
CA SER A 66 9.58 -2.63 8.08
C SER A 66 9.71 -3.92 8.91
N PHE A 67 8.58 -4.42 9.40
CA PHE A 67 8.49 -5.71 10.09
C PHE A 67 9.14 -6.84 9.28
N PHE A 68 8.96 -6.82 7.96
CA PHE A 68 9.51 -7.80 7.01
C PHE A 68 10.98 -7.57 6.63
N SER A 69 11.71 -6.73 7.38
CA SER A 69 13.14 -6.48 7.17
C SER A 69 13.45 -5.82 5.82
N GLN A 70 12.49 -5.07 5.28
CA GLN A 70 12.65 -4.30 4.06
C GLN A 70 12.69 -2.80 4.35
N CYS A 71 13.45 -2.08 3.54
CA CYS A 71 13.64 -0.64 3.61
C CYS A 71 12.69 0.11 2.68
N GLY A 72 12.12 1.20 3.19
CA GLY A 72 11.33 2.12 2.40
C GLY A 72 10.89 3.35 3.21
N GLU A 73 10.16 4.24 2.56
CA GLU A 73 9.72 5.52 3.13
C GLU A 73 8.19 5.66 3.20
N SER A 74 7.43 4.71 2.61
CA SER A 74 5.97 4.72 2.71
C SER A 74 5.48 4.26 4.09
N VAL A 75 4.20 4.49 4.36
CA VAL A 75 3.53 4.05 5.60
C VAL A 75 3.62 2.53 5.82
N ASP A 76 3.78 1.74 4.75
CA ASP A 76 3.95 0.28 4.87
C ASP A 76 5.29 -0.10 5.52
N TYR A 77 6.29 0.77 5.42
CA TYR A 77 7.62 0.59 6.03
C TYR A 77 7.74 1.33 7.36
N CYS A 78 7.22 2.55 7.42
CA CYS A 78 7.38 3.46 8.54
C CYS A 78 6.26 3.37 9.59
N GLY A 79 5.12 2.76 9.25
CA GLY A 79 3.97 2.63 10.12
C GLY A 79 4.06 1.43 11.06
N ILE A 80 2.96 0.66 11.14
CA ILE A 80 2.85 -0.50 12.04
C ILE A 80 3.93 -1.53 11.71
N GLY A 81 4.71 -1.91 12.73
CA GLY A 81 5.77 -2.89 12.57
C GLY A 81 7.12 -2.32 12.18
N CYS A 82 7.26 -0.99 12.07
CA CYS A 82 8.56 -0.36 11.87
C CYS A 82 9.49 -0.64 13.06
N LYS A 83 10.72 -1.11 12.78
CA LYS A 83 11.70 -1.57 13.77
C LYS A 83 12.82 -0.56 14.03
N LEU A 84 13.29 0.11 12.98
CA LEU A 84 14.43 1.03 12.98
C LEU A 84 14.24 2.10 11.92
N GLY A 85 14.99 3.19 12.04
CA GLY A 85 14.93 4.31 11.10
C GLY A 85 13.83 5.31 11.49
N ASP A 86 13.41 6.15 10.55
CA ASP A 86 12.47 7.24 10.83
C ASP A 86 11.00 6.77 10.92
N CYS A 87 10.71 5.85 11.86
CA CYS A 87 9.38 5.31 12.09
C CYS A 87 8.37 6.42 12.43
N LEU A 88 7.15 6.30 11.91
CA LEU A 88 6.10 7.28 12.13
C LEU A 88 5.58 7.23 13.58
N PRO A 89 5.40 8.40 14.22
CA PRO A 89 4.86 8.46 15.56
C PRO A 89 3.38 8.02 15.59
N GLY A 90 2.93 7.49 16.73
CA GLY A 90 1.55 7.05 16.94
C GLY A 90 1.26 5.60 16.53
N TYR A 91 2.26 4.91 15.97
CA TYR A 91 2.18 3.49 15.62
C TYR A 91 2.84 2.56 16.65
N GLU A 92 3.40 3.08 17.74
CA GLU A 92 4.17 2.30 18.73
C GLU A 92 3.28 1.27 19.43
N ASN A 93 2.13 1.70 19.93
CA ASN A 93 1.15 0.83 20.58
C ASN A 93 0.55 -0.18 19.60
N LYS A 94 0.26 0.25 18.36
CA LYS A 94 -0.24 -0.64 17.30
C LYS A 94 0.79 -1.68 16.90
N THR A 95 2.06 -1.28 16.85
CA THR A 95 3.20 -2.18 16.58
C THR A 95 3.36 -3.20 17.70
N ARG A 96 3.29 -2.77 18.96
CA ARG A 96 3.32 -3.68 20.11
C ARG A 96 2.17 -4.68 20.05
N GLN A 97 0.96 -4.22 19.76
CA GLN A 97 -0.21 -5.09 19.62
C GLN A 97 -0.05 -6.05 18.44
N PHE A 98 0.42 -5.57 17.29
CA PHE A 98 0.70 -6.39 16.12
C PHE A 98 1.69 -7.53 16.43
N LEU A 99 2.77 -7.23 17.15
CA LEU A 99 3.76 -8.23 17.55
C LEU A 99 3.17 -9.29 18.49
N ILE A 100 2.39 -8.87 19.49
CA ILE A 100 1.71 -9.78 20.42
C ILE A 100 0.73 -10.69 19.67
N CYS A 101 -0.09 -10.12 18.79
CA CYS A 101 -1.08 -10.90 18.05
C CYS A 101 -0.43 -11.87 17.06
N ASN A 102 0.67 -11.48 16.40
CA ASN A 102 1.44 -12.40 15.56
C ASN A 102 2.00 -13.58 16.38
N ALA A 103 2.61 -13.31 17.54
CA ALA A 103 3.15 -14.36 18.39
C ALA A 103 2.08 -15.35 18.86
N LEU A 104 0.90 -14.86 19.26
CA LEU A 104 -0.24 -15.71 19.62
C LEU A 104 -0.73 -16.54 18.43
N ASN A 105 -0.93 -15.91 17.27
CA ASN A 105 -1.47 -16.59 16.09
C ASN A 105 -0.52 -17.66 15.56
N ILE A 106 0.79 -17.46 15.60
CA ILE A 106 1.80 -18.50 15.24
C ILE A 106 1.67 -19.74 16.14
N GLN A 107 1.23 -19.54 17.39
CA GLN A 107 0.98 -20.63 18.34
C GLN A 107 -0.45 -21.19 18.28
N ASN A 108 -1.27 -20.79 17.30
CA ASN A 108 -2.72 -21.05 17.24
C ASN A 108 -3.47 -20.60 18.51
N ARG A 109 -2.98 -19.53 19.13
CA ARG A 109 -3.56 -18.90 20.32
C ARG A 109 -4.24 -17.61 19.96
N CYS A 110 -5.14 -17.17 20.83
CA CYS A 110 -5.87 -15.92 20.69
C CYS A 110 -6.18 -15.31 22.05
N SER A 111 -6.52 -14.04 22.03
CA SER A 111 -6.90 -13.27 23.22
C SER A 111 -7.98 -12.25 22.87
N LYS A 112 -8.56 -11.62 23.89
CA LYS A 112 -9.62 -10.62 23.73
C LYS A 112 -9.26 -9.50 22.74
N ASP A 113 -7.96 -9.20 22.63
CA ASP A 113 -7.40 -8.14 21.80
C ASP A 113 -6.61 -8.66 20.58
N CYS A 114 -6.55 -9.98 20.39
CA CYS A 114 -5.88 -10.66 19.29
C CYS A 114 -6.77 -11.79 18.74
N PRO A 115 -7.60 -11.50 17.75
CA PRO A 115 -8.42 -12.51 17.09
C PRO A 115 -7.58 -13.46 16.24
N CYS A 116 -8.16 -14.64 16.01
CA CYS A 116 -7.59 -15.63 15.11
C CYS A 116 -7.60 -15.12 13.67
N VAL A 117 -6.62 -15.57 12.90
CA VAL A 117 -6.53 -15.32 11.45
C VAL A 117 -7.63 -16.06 10.69
N ASP A 118 -7.91 -15.63 9.46
CA ASP A 118 -8.83 -16.27 8.52
C ASP A 118 -10.27 -16.49 9.03
N GLY A 119 -10.69 -15.69 10.02
CA GLY A 119 -12.03 -15.77 10.60
C GLY A 119 -12.28 -16.99 11.48
N ALA A 120 -11.22 -17.70 11.90
CA ALA A 120 -11.34 -18.80 12.86
C ALA A 120 -11.90 -18.32 14.21
N CYS A 121 -12.55 -19.22 14.93
CA CYS A 121 -13.11 -18.92 16.23
C CYS A 121 -12.05 -19.02 17.31
N CYS A 122 -12.04 -18.04 18.21
CA CYS A 122 -11.24 -18.11 19.42
C CYS A 122 -12.07 -18.75 20.53
N SER A 123 -11.58 -19.84 21.10
CA SER A 123 -12.19 -20.46 22.29
C SER A 123 -11.98 -19.60 23.53
N LYS A 124 -12.77 -19.84 24.59
CA LYS A 124 -12.61 -19.19 25.89
C LYS A 124 -11.25 -19.48 26.53
N ASP A 125 -10.67 -20.63 26.20
CA ASP A 125 -9.34 -21.05 26.65
C ASP A 125 -8.21 -20.39 25.82
N GLY A 126 -8.56 -19.56 24.84
CA GLY A 126 -7.62 -18.80 24.04
C GLY A 126 -6.93 -19.62 22.96
N PHE A 127 -7.65 -20.58 22.35
CA PHE A 127 -7.18 -21.36 21.21
C PHE A 127 -8.00 -21.07 19.95
N CYS A 128 -7.32 -21.03 18.81
CA CYS A 128 -7.95 -20.85 17.51
C CYS A 128 -8.41 -22.18 16.92
N GLY A 129 -9.62 -22.20 16.36
CA GLY A 129 -10.15 -23.37 15.66
C GLY A 129 -11.38 -23.04 14.81
N THR A 130 -11.65 -23.91 13.84
CA THR A 130 -12.76 -23.76 12.87
C THR A 130 -13.92 -24.73 13.12
N THR A 131 -13.77 -25.66 14.06
CA THR A 131 -14.81 -26.66 14.35
C THR A 131 -15.99 -26.04 15.07
N LYS A 132 -17.14 -26.73 15.03
CA LYS A 132 -18.37 -26.31 15.72
C LYS A 132 -18.15 -26.12 17.22
N GLU A 133 -17.26 -26.89 17.83
CA GLU A 133 -16.93 -26.80 19.26
C GLU A 133 -16.22 -25.49 19.61
N PHE A 134 -15.27 -25.06 18.78
CA PHE A 134 -14.58 -23.78 18.95
C PHE A 134 -15.50 -22.59 18.65
N CYS A 135 -16.42 -22.75 17.69
CA CYS A 135 -17.34 -21.70 17.26
C CYS A 135 -18.65 -21.65 18.04
N ALA A 136 -18.91 -22.62 18.92
CA ALA A 136 -20.11 -22.63 19.74
C ALA A 136 -20.18 -21.36 20.60
N LYS A 137 -21.36 -20.73 20.68
CA LYS A 137 -21.55 -19.51 21.49
C LYS A 137 -21.13 -19.68 22.95
N SER A 138 -21.26 -20.90 23.49
CA SER A 138 -20.85 -21.27 24.85
C SER A 138 -19.33 -21.32 25.03
N ASN A 139 -18.56 -21.53 23.96
CA ASN A 139 -17.11 -21.68 23.98
C ASN A 139 -16.37 -20.55 23.25
N LYS A 140 -17.06 -19.68 22.52
CA LYS A 140 -16.46 -18.56 21.82
C LYS A 140 -16.11 -17.42 22.77
N MET A 141 -14.88 -16.92 22.69
CA MET A 141 -14.43 -15.73 23.41
C MET A 141 -15.05 -14.45 22.82
N VAL A 142 -15.36 -13.48 23.69
CA VAL A 142 -15.93 -12.19 23.31
C VAL A 142 -14.81 -11.18 23.09
N PHE A 143 -14.69 -10.68 21.86
CA PHE A 143 -13.69 -9.67 21.49
C PHE A 143 -14.09 -8.27 21.97
N ASN A 144 -13.08 -7.44 22.22
CA ASN A 144 -13.30 -6.02 22.43
C ASN A 144 -13.66 -5.36 21.09
N LYS A 145 -14.75 -4.58 21.03
CA LYS A 145 -15.25 -3.96 19.79
C LYS A 145 -14.28 -2.94 19.17
N ASN A 146 -13.24 -2.54 19.92
CA ASN A 146 -12.23 -1.57 19.48
C ASN A 146 -10.98 -2.22 18.86
N VAL A 147 -10.98 -3.55 18.66
CA VAL A 147 -9.84 -4.28 18.08
C VAL A 147 -10.10 -4.45 16.59
N THR A 148 -9.65 -3.48 15.81
CA THR A 148 -9.59 -3.61 14.35
C THR A 148 -8.54 -4.65 14.01
N LEU A 149 -8.90 -5.70 13.27
CA LEU A 149 -7.95 -6.74 12.83
C LEU A 149 -6.77 -6.05 12.13
N LEU A 150 -5.57 -6.19 12.69
CA LEU A 150 -4.33 -5.72 12.10
C LEU A 150 -3.94 -6.65 10.93
N THR A 151 -4.72 -6.64 9.86
CA THR A 151 -4.34 -7.26 8.60
C THR A 151 -3.34 -6.33 7.94
N VAL A 152 -2.05 -6.61 8.09
CA VAL A 152 -1.03 -6.07 7.19
C VAL A 152 -1.21 -6.83 5.87
N PRO A 153 -1.70 -6.20 4.79
CA PRO A 153 -1.79 -6.89 3.52
C PRO A 153 -0.38 -7.26 3.09
N LEU A 154 -0.08 -8.56 3.02
CA LEU A 154 1.11 -9.05 2.35
C LEU A 154 0.88 -8.85 0.85
N HIS A 155 1.27 -7.68 0.32
CA HIS A 155 1.31 -7.43 -1.12
C HIS A 155 2.76 -7.27 -1.52
N ILE A 156 3.36 -8.37 -1.97
CA ILE A 156 4.59 -8.35 -2.75
C ILE A 156 4.20 -7.81 -4.14
N THR A 157 4.17 -6.49 -4.28
CA THR A 157 3.94 -5.84 -5.58
C THR A 157 5.28 -5.34 -6.10
N THR A 158 5.81 -6.03 -7.10
CA THR A 158 7.00 -5.60 -7.83
C THR A 158 6.58 -4.54 -8.85
N THR A 159 6.61 -3.26 -8.46
CA THR A 159 6.35 -2.15 -9.39
C THR A 159 7.68 -1.65 -9.97
N ALA A 160 7.86 -1.81 -11.27
CA ALA A 160 8.92 -1.16 -12.02
C ALA A 160 8.54 0.32 -12.22
N THR A 161 9.27 1.23 -11.56
CA THR A 161 9.03 2.66 -11.67
C THR A 161 9.83 3.22 -12.85
N THR A 162 9.15 3.74 -13.87
CA THR A 162 9.76 4.53 -14.94
C THR A 162 9.89 5.98 -14.47
N THR A 163 11.12 6.46 -14.36
CA THR A 163 11.44 7.83 -13.94
C THR A 163 11.24 8.80 -15.12
N THR A 164 10.28 9.71 -15.00
CA THR A 164 10.23 10.94 -15.82
C THR A 164 10.75 12.13 -15.02
N THR A 165 11.82 12.72 -15.52
CA THR A 165 12.55 13.83 -14.93
C THR A 165 11.86 15.15 -15.27
N THR A 166 11.28 15.83 -14.26
CA THR A 166 10.86 17.24 -14.38
C THR A 166 11.72 18.10 -13.48
N ILE A 167 12.44 19.05 -14.08
CA ILE A 167 13.37 19.97 -13.41
C ILE A 167 12.54 21.06 -12.72
N ALA A 168 12.56 21.10 -11.38
CA ALA A 168 12.01 22.20 -10.60
C ALA A 168 13.14 23.14 -10.13
N ARG A 169 12.97 24.42 -10.43
CA ARG A 169 13.94 25.51 -10.20
C ARG A 169 13.94 25.94 -8.72
N THR A 170 15.13 25.99 -8.13
CA THR A 170 15.43 26.37 -6.75
C THR A 170 15.34 27.89 -6.53
N THR A 171 14.68 28.30 -5.45
CA THR A 171 14.84 29.63 -4.82
C THR A 171 15.02 29.45 -3.31
N THR A 172 16.00 30.16 -2.76
CA THR A 172 16.48 30.07 -1.37
C THR A 172 15.79 31.06 -0.42
N SER A 173 15.72 30.67 0.86
CA SER A 173 15.61 31.49 2.10
C SER A 173 14.22 31.99 2.53
N PRO A 174 13.97 32.31 3.82
CA PRO A 174 14.57 31.87 5.10
C PRO A 174 13.55 31.07 5.96
N THR A 175 14.01 30.48 7.07
CA THR A 175 13.23 29.74 8.06
C THR A 175 12.12 30.57 8.74
N PRO A 176 10.88 30.05 8.82
CA PRO A 176 10.00 30.36 9.94
C PRO A 176 9.43 29.09 10.60
N SER A 177 9.15 29.18 11.91
CA SER A 177 8.14 28.51 12.77
C SER A 177 7.70 27.06 12.46
N PRO A 178 7.41 26.16 13.43
CA PRO A 178 7.00 24.79 13.14
C PRO A 178 5.60 24.74 12.49
N THR A 179 5.53 25.06 11.21
CA THR A 179 4.42 24.77 10.32
C THR A 179 4.56 23.30 9.93
N LEU A 180 3.52 22.52 10.24
CA LEU A 180 3.37 21.13 9.85
C LEU A 180 3.74 20.99 8.36
N LYS A 181 4.85 20.31 8.06
CA LYS A 181 5.28 20.10 6.67
C LYS A 181 4.24 19.20 5.99
N ILE A 182 3.46 19.77 5.09
CA ILE A 182 2.49 19.03 4.28
C ILE A 182 3.28 18.14 3.33
N VAL A 183 3.27 16.82 3.58
CA VAL A 183 3.88 15.82 2.69
C VAL A 183 2.86 15.52 1.56
N PRO A 184 3.29 15.39 0.29
CA PRO A 184 2.40 15.02 -0.81
C PRO A 184 1.63 13.72 -0.50
N GLY A 185 0.32 13.74 -0.73
CA GLY A 185 -0.57 12.61 -0.45
C GLY A 185 -1.16 12.58 0.96
N MET A 186 -0.85 13.56 1.82
CA MET A 186 -1.55 13.73 3.09
C MET A 186 -2.91 14.42 2.90
N CYS A 187 -3.85 14.08 3.77
CA CYS A 187 -5.18 14.67 3.85
C CYS A 187 -5.62 14.76 5.31
N GLY A 188 -6.70 15.50 5.55
CA GLY A 188 -7.26 15.64 6.89
C GLY A 188 -7.34 17.09 7.37
N PRO A 189 -7.70 17.27 8.66
CA PRO A 189 -7.82 18.60 9.26
C PRO A 189 -6.53 19.40 9.11
N ASN A 190 -6.64 20.65 8.66
CA ASN A 190 -5.51 21.57 8.41
C ASN A 190 -4.51 21.11 7.33
N ILE A 191 -4.79 20.03 6.59
CA ILE A 191 -3.98 19.56 5.46
C ILE A 191 -4.75 19.75 4.14
N GLY A 192 -5.99 19.26 4.06
CA GLY A 192 -6.81 19.35 2.85
C GLY A 192 -7.47 18.04 2.46
N LYS A 193 -8.08 18.02 1.27
CA LYS A 193 -8.72 16.83 0.71
C LYS A 193 -7.78 16.12 -0.26
N CYS A 194 -8.04 14.84 -0.50
CA CYS A 194 -7.41 14.08 -1.57
C CYS A 194 -7.84 14.55 -2.95
N GLU A 195 -6.95 14.41 -3.93
CA GLU A 195 -7.22 14.76 -5.32
C GLU A 195 -8.06 13.68 -6.00
N GLY A 196 -8.96 14.10 -6.89
CA GLY A 196 -9.85 13.21 -7.65
C GLY A 196 -10.77 12.38 -6.75
N ASP A 197 -10.96 11.12 -7.12
CA ASP A 197 -11.85 10.17 -6.43
C ASP A 197 -11.14 9.39 -5.31
N GLN A 198 -10.04 9.93 -4.79
CA GLN A 198 -9.27 9.29 -3.73
C GLN A 198 -9.93 9.48 -2.35
N CYS A 199 -9.67 8.53 -1.49
CA CYS A 199 -10.22 8.45 -0.16
C CYS A 199 -9.18 8.92 0.85
N CYS A 200 -9.62 9.66 1.87
CA CYS A 200 -8.75 10.03 2.97
C CYS A 200 -8.89 9.01 4.10
N SER A 201 -7.86 8.21 4.34
CA SER A 201 -7.88 7.20 5.41
C SER A 201 -7.97 7.84 6.81
N GLU A 202 -8.28 7.04 7.83
CA GLU A 202 -8.22 7.50 9.24
C GLU A 202 -6.85 8.04 9.64
N TYR A 203 -5.79 7.66 8.91
CA TYR A 203 -4.41 8.04 9.14
C TYR A 203 -4.00 9.34 8.45
N GLY A 204 -4.92 10.00 7.75
CA GLY A 204 -4.62 11.27 7.07
C GLY A 204 -3.80 11.09 5.79
N TRP A 205 -4.00 9.98 5.08
CA TRP A 205 -3.36 9.69 3.80
C TRP A 205 -4.37 9.36 2.71
N CYS A 206 -4.08 9.84 1.52
CA CYS A 206 -4.85 9.63 0.31
C CYS A 206 -4.55 8.28 -0.33
N GLY A 207 -5.61 7.57 -0.74
CA GLY A 207 -5.48 6.31 -1.47
C GLY A 207 -6.84 5.77 -1.91
N THR A 208 -6.82 4.69 -2.67
CA THR A 208 -8.02 4.08 -3.28
C THR A 208 -8.31 2.66 -2.81
N THR A 209 -7.52 2.14 -1.85
CA THR A 209 -7.71 0.77 -1.35
C THR A 209 -8.88 0.70 -0.37
N ARG A 210 -9.41 -0.50 -0.10
CA ARG A 210 -10.52 -0.68 0.85
C ARG A 210 -10.23 -0.07 2.23
N GLY A 211 -9.00 -0.20 2.72
CA GLY A 211 -8.59 0.41 3.99
C GLY A 211 -8.56 1.94 3.99
N HIS A 212 -8.48 2.57 2.81
CA HIS A 212 -8.57 4.03 2.68
C HIS A 212 -10.01 4.50 2.51
N CYS A 213 -10.82 3.75 1.77
CA CYS A 213 -12.13 4.20 1.32
C CYS A 213 -13.28 3.83 2.23
N TYR A 214 -13.20 2.75 2.96
CA TYR A 214 -14.34 2.28 3.73
C TYR A 214 -14.52 3.12 5.00
N ILE A 215 -15.75 3.62 5.25
CA ILE A 215 -16.09 4.29 6.51
C ILE A 215 -15.85 3.35 7.70
N SER A 216 -16.08 2.04 7.52
CA SER A 216 -15.78 1.04 8.57
C SER A 216 -14.28 0.90 8.87
N HIS A 217 -13.40 1.37 7.99
CA HIS A 217 -11.95 1.47 8.18
C HIS A 217 -11.50 2.90 8.50
N GLY A 218 -12.44 3.77 8.86
CA GLY A 218 -12.19 5.12 9.35
C GLY A 218 -11.88 6.15 8.26
N CYS A 219 -12.30 5.91 7.01
CA CYS A 219 -12.24 6.92 5.97
C CYS A 219 -12.89 8.24 6.44
N GLN A 220 -12.20 9.38 6.22
CA GLN A 220 -12.61 10.71 6.63
C GLN A 220 -13.41 11.40 5.51
N PRO A 221 -14.75 11.44 5.55
CA PRO A 221 -15.57 11.85 4.39
C PRO A 221 -15.45 13.33 4.05
N LYS A 222 -15.01 14.15 5.00
CA LYS A 222 -14.72 15.57 4.75
C LYS A 222 -13.51 15.77 3.85
N TYR A 223 -12.62 14.78 3.76
CA TYR A 223 -11.30 14.92 3.12
C TYR A 223 -11.06 13.92 1.98
N GLY A 224 -12.02 13.05 1.66
CA GLY A 224 -11.97 12.15 0.50
C GLY A 224 -13.29 11.43 0.24
N VAL A 225 -13.33 10.58 -0.79
CA VAL A 225 -14.55 9.89 -1.25
C VAL A 225 -14.73 8.56 -0.52
N CYS A 226 -15.46 8.55 0.59
CA CYS A 226 -15.66 7.34 1.39
C CYS A 226 -16.82 6.46 0.88
N VAL A 227 -16.74 5.16 1.18
CA VAL A 227 -17.75 4.14 0.86
C VAL A 227 -18.26 3.43 2.12
N ASP A 228 -19.54 3.11 2.14
CA ASP A 228 -20.23 2.57 3.30
C ASP A 228 -20.55 1.09 3.06
N SER A 229 -20.21 0.21 4.00
CA SER A 229 -20.49 -1.23 3.85
C SER A 229 -21.98 -1.60 4.03
N PHE A 230 -22.84 -0.68 4.49
CA PHE A 230 -24.25 -0.95 4.73
C PHE A 230 -25.11 0.28 4.38
N ASN A 231 -26.00 0.10 3.37
CA ASN A 231 -27.12 0.99 3.01
C ASN A 231 -26.71 2.35 2.40
N THR A 232 -26.83 2.55 1.07
CA THR A 232 -28.03 3.14 0.43
C THR A 232 -28.78 4.12 1.33
N ASN A 233 -28.25 5.34 1.46
CA ASN A 233 -28.99 6.61 1.39
C ASN A 233 -28.07 7.74 1.87
N SER A 234 -27.26 8.29 0.98
CA SER A 234 -26.68 9.61 1.20
C SER A 234 -27.20 10.53 0.11
N THR A 235 -28.24 11.24 0.50
CA THR A 235 -28.91 12.31 -0.23
C THR A 235 -27.86 13.31 -0.73
N THR A 236 -27.58 13.28 -2.04
CA THR A 236 -26.86 14.38 -2.68
C THR A 236 -27.90 15.30 -3.30
N THR A 237 -28.30 16.29 -2.51
CA THR A 237 -29.05 17.46 -2.99
C THR A 237 -28.11 18.27 -3.88
N THR A 238 -28.33 18.23 -5.19
CA THR A 238 -27.83 19.28 -6.09
C THR A 238 -28.89 19.62 -7.13
N THR A 239 -29.60 20.70 -6.83
CA THR A 239 -30.43 21.50 -7.71
C THR A 239 -29.62 22.03 -8.89
N THR A 240 -29.96 21.74 -10.15
CA THR A 240 -29.88 22.71 -11.27
C THR A 240 -30.68 22.25 -12.49
N THR A 241 -31.86 22.86 -12.66
CA THR A 241 -32.40 23.61 -13.83
C THR A 241 -32.13 23.17 -15.28
N THR A 242 -33.24 23.16 -16.06
CA THR A 242 -33.42 23.39 -17.53
C THR A 242 -32.96 22.27 -18.49
N THR A 243 -33.65 21.86 -19.56
CA THR A 243 -34.75 22.43 -20.37
C THR A 243 -35.38 21.31 -21.22
N THR A 244 -36.62 21.51 -21.66
CA THR A 244 -37.50 20.68 -22.50
C THR A 244 -37.04 20.47 -23.96
N THR A 245 -37.78 19.57 -24.64
CA THR A 245 -37.90 19.27 -26.10
C THR A 245 -36.86 18.28 -26.66
N GLU A 246 -37.19 17.00 -26.94
CA GLU A 246 -37.99 16.43 -28.08
C GLU A 246 -37.45 16.93 -29.44
N GLU A 247 -37.13 16.14 -30.47
CA GLU A 247 -37.61 14.83 -30.92
C GLU A 247 -36.64 14.22 -31.97
N ALA A 248 -36.93 12.98 -32.36
CA ALA A 248 -36.17 11.94 -33.07
C ALA A 248 -35.55 12.23 -34.45
N THR A 249 -34.52 11.44 -34.82
CA THR A 249 -34.58 10.49 -35.97
C THR A 249 -33.33 9.61 -36.09
N GLU A 250 -33.57 8.32 -36.38
CA GLU A 250 -32.60 7.22 -36.52
C GLU A 250 -31.59 7.39 -37.67
N LYS A 251 -30.29 7.12 -37.40
CA LYS A 251 -29.42 6.37 -38.33
C LYS A 251 -28.10 5.90 -37.69
N LYS A 252 -27.88 4.57 -37.72
CA LYS A 252 -26.60 3.84 -37.80
C LYS A 252 -25.36 4.58 -37.24
N SER A 253 -24.98 4.32 -35.99
CA SER A 253 -23.75 4.88 -35.43
C SER A 253 -23.04 3.86 -34.52
N THR A 254 -21.75 3.72 -34.76
CA THR A 254 -20.78 2.96 -33.97
C THR A 254 -20.94 3.24 -32.49
N LEU A 255 -21.37 2.23 -31.74
CA LEU A 255 -21.66 2.28 -30.31
C LEU A 255 -20.38 2.63 -29.56
N ALA A 256 -20.31 3.85 -29.03
CA ALA A 256 -19.15 4.34 -28.31
C ALA A 256 -18.94 3.50 -27.05
N THR A 257 -17.74 2.91 -26.94
CA THR A 257 -17.30 2.23 -25.73
C THR A 257 -17.25 3.23 -24.59
N SER A 258 -18.00 2.97 -23.52
CA SER A 258 -17.96 3.82 -22.35
C SER A 258 -16.58 3.84 -21.70
N VAL A 259 -15.99 5.04 -21.60
CA VAL A 259 -14.72 5.31 -20.90
C VAL A 259 -14.92 5.71 -19.44
N THR A 260 -16.16 6.02 -19.04
CA THR A 260 -16.51 6.45 -17.67
C THR A 260 -17.07 5.30 -16.82
N GLY A 261 -17.31 4.14 -17.42
CA GLY A 261 -17.87 2.96 -16.75
C GLY A 261 -19.39 2.93 -16.68
N LYS A 262 -20.09 3.98 -17.14
CA LYS A 262 -21.55 3.96 -17.32
C LYS A 262 -21.95 3.35 -18.65
N CYS A 263 -23.04 2.62 -18.73
CA CYS A 263 -23.53 2.00 -19.95
C CYS A 263 -25.06 2.03 -20.01
N GLY A 264 -25.62 1.59 -21.13
CA GLY A 264 -27.05 1.64 -21.40
C GLY A 264 -27.37 2.63 -22.51
N GLU A 265 -28.66 2.81 -22.81
CA GLU A 265 -29.14 3.58 -23.98
C GLU A 265 -28.49 4.97 -24.11
N ASP A 266 -28.26 5.65 -22.98
CA ASP A 266 -27.67 7.00 -22.96
C ASP A 266 -26.14 7.05 -22.80
N TYR A 267 -25.52 5.93 -22.41
CA TYR A 267 -24.11 5.89 -22.00
C TYR A 267 -23.23 4.92 -22.82
N GLY A 268 -23.81 4.24 -23.80
CA GLY A 268 -23.10 3.34 -24.70
C GLY A 268 -22.84 1.96 -24.10
N VAL A 269 -21.98 1.19 -24.75
CA VAL A 269 -21.69 -0.21 -24.34
C VAL A 269 -20.43 -0.33 -23.54
N CYS A 270 -20.40 -1.40 -22.76
CA CYS A 270 -19.24 -1.72 -21.96
C CYS A 270 -18.06 -2.22 -22.80
N PRO A 271 -16.83 -1.97 -22.33
CA PRO A 271 -15.63 -2.55 -22.93
C PRO A 271 -15.74 -4.07 -23.05
N LYS A 272 -15.09 -4.63 -24.09
CA LYS A 272 -15.19 -6.05 -24.43
C LYS A 272 -14.97 -6.97 -23.22
N GLY A 273 -15.93 -7.87 -22.98
CA GLY A 273 -15.90 -8.83 -21.86
C GLY A 273 -16.44 -8.29 -20.54
N GLN A 274 -17.15 -7.16 -20.56
CA GLN A 274 -17.92 -6.63 -19.44
C GLN A 274 -19.41 -6.55 -19.83
N CYS A 275 -20.28 -6.65 -18.84
CA CYS A 275 -21.73 -6.60 -18.99
C CYS A 275 -22.25 -5.26 -18.48
N CYS A 276 -23.28 -4.74 -19.13
CA CYS A 276 -23.98 -3.57 -18.64
C CYS A 276 -25.04 -4.01 -17.64
N SER A 277 -24.87 -3.68 -16.36
CA SER A 277 -25.89 -3.99 -15.35
C SER A 277 -27.19 -3.26 -15.64
N LYS A 278 -28.30 -3.74 -15.06
CA LYS A 278 -29.61 -3.05 -15.10
C LYS A 278 -29.59 -1.60 -14.60
N HIS A 279 -28.51 -1.20 -13.91
CA HIS A 279 -28.31 0.14 -13.36
C HIS A 279 -27.38 1.01 -14.21
N GLY A 280 -27.04 0.57 -15.43
CA GLY A 280 -26.26 1.35 -16.38
C GLY A 280 -24.78 1.47 -16.00
N TRP A 281 -24.19 0.38 -15.50
CA TRP A 281 -22.77 0.32 -15.15
C TRP A 281 -22.09 -0.92 -15.70
N CYS A 282 -20.85 -0.74 -16.17
CA CYS A 282 -20.00 -1.78 -16.71
C CYS A 282 -19.27 -2.56 -15.63
N GLY A 283 -19.31 -3.88 -15.72
CA GLY A 283 -18.55 -4.74 -14.83
C GLY A 283 -18.56 -6.20 -15.24
N LYS A 284 -17.92 -7.04 -14.44
CA LYS A 284 -17.86 -8.49 -14.64
C LYS A 284 -18.51 -9.22 -13.47
N GLY A 285 -19.05 -10.41 -13.74
CA GLY A 285 -19.66 -11.27 -12.72
C GLY A 285 -21.16 -11.08 -12.57
N HIS A 286 -21.75 -11.86 -11.67
CA HIS A 286 -23.20 -12.05 -11.59
C HIS A 286 -23.99 -10.73 -11.41
N GLY A 287 -23.50 -9.77 -10.62
CA GLY A 287 -24.19 -8.49 -10.41
C GLY A 287 -24.32 -7.60 -11.67
N TYR A 288 -23.50 -7.85 -12.69
CA TYR A 288 -23.49 -7.09 -13.94
C TYR A 288 -24.03 -7.91 -15.12
N CYS A 289 -23.83 -9.22 -15.09
CA CYS A 289 -24.13 -10.15 -16.18
C CYS A 289 -25.37 -11.05 -15.94
N ALA A 290 -26.08 -10.90 -14.83
CA ALA A 290 -27.29 -11.68 -14.53
C ALA A 290 -28.58 -10.97 -14.99
N GLU A 291 -29.72 -11.30 -14.40
CA GLU A 291 -31.03 -10.78 -14.80
C GLU A 291 -31.09 -9.25 -14.83
N GLY A 292 -31.55 -8.72 -15.97
CA GLY A 292 -31.63 -7.28 -16.24
C GLY A 292 -30.36 -6.69 -16.87
N CYS A 293 -29.37 -7.50 -17.26
CA CYS A 293 -28.25 -7.05 -18.08
C CYS A 293 -28.76 -6.34 -19.35
N GLN A 294 -28.31 -5.10 -19.55
CA GLN A 294 -28.61 -4.29 -20.72
C GLN A 294 -27.66 -4.67 -21.89
N PRO A 295 -28.12 -4.61 -23.15
CA PRO A 295 -27.30 -4.90 -24.32
C PRO A 295 -26.17 -3.89 -24.56
#